data_AF-A0A1I0FCJ6-F1
#
_entry.id   AF-A0A1I0FCJ6-F1
#
_cell.length_a   1.000
_cell.length_b   1.000
_cell.length_c   1.000
_cell.angle_alpha   90.00
_cell.angle_beta   90.00
_cell.angle_gamma   90.00
#
_symmetry.space_group_name_H-M   'P 1'
#
loop_
_entity.id
_entity.type
_entity.pdbx_description
1 polymer ?
#
loop_
_entity_poly.entity_id
_entity_poly.type
_entity_poly.pdbx_seq_one_letter_code
_entity_poly.pdbx_strand_id
1 'polypeptide(L)'
;MTENTRIKRLFRDAIRRGTGRAYLLMQAHPEVNFGPDILKAACTNFAYDPQCEGSRGEYIVRLMLLSAQKEYLISRVLALLVAHEQEWALTQLFDIARRLALAGYPAARTAFYQRFELGGSAGYAYAGEYELVLLDGPAGLLRAAIVRGRLLAADPENWEDDGLISFTQERNPDVAVETELEKAAATNEHVARYLQAVQESQRPEPYTPSRPAIPDLQYLRHLLANRKRRRIPRHVVRRVVRRLPARQLRLLAAEFEQETSRTRQLRYLQVFRYVKLPLGYKLLLPLAEAQPPHYTPALDDAVEALVFFQSPAIREFALARLSSSPIPWLYASLFFNNYQAGDERLLLRLVEQTTGEDAIESLAISLCAIYQKNRIKKCQKPLWAIYQRMNCGMHRAQVVELLLKRGVLPADIREEIPFDSYEGVRHLAAGC
;
A
#
# COMPACT_ATOMS: atom_id res chain seq x y z
N MET A 1 16.59 -28.16 -17.17
CA MET A 1 16.22 -26.75 -17.42
C MET A 1 17.45 -26.05 -17.96
N THR A 2 17.39 -25.39 -19.12
CA THR A 2 18.54 -24.63 -19.65
C THR A 2 18.85 -23.43 -18.76
N GLU A 3 20.11 -22.98 -18.74
CA GLU A 3 20.53 -21.83 -17.93
C GLU A 3 19.72 -20.57 -18.27
N ASN A 4 19.47 -20.33 -19.57
CA ASN A 4 18.59 -19.25 -20.03
C ASN A 4 17.17 -19.34 -19.45
N THR A 5 16.61 -20.55 -19.33
CA THR A 5 15.29 -20.74 -18.71
C THR A 5 15.31 -20.40 -17.23
N ARG A 6 16.40 -20.73 -16.53
CA ARG A 6 16.60 -20.39 -15.11
C ARG A 6 16.67 -18.87 -14.91
N ILE A 7 17.50 -18.20 -15.70
CA ILE A 7 17.73 -16.74 -15.62
C ILE A 7 16.42 -15.99 -15.89
N LYS A 8 15.67 -16.38 -16.93
CA LYS A 8 14.35 -15.79 -17.21
C LYS A 8 13.36 -15.97 -16.08
N ARG A 9 13.35 -17.12 -15.40
CA ARG A 9 12.49 -17.34 -14.22
C ARG A 9 12.90 -16.41 -13.07
N LEU A 10 14.19 -16.33 -12.76
CA LEU A 10 14.69 -15.43 -11.71
C LEU A 10 14.35 -13.97 -12.00
N PHE A 11 14.50 -13.54 -13.25
CA PHE A 11 14.12 -12.20 -13.69
C PHE A 11 12.62 -11.96 -13.52
N ARG A 12 11.77 -12.89 -13.96
CA ARG A 12 10.31 -12.78 -13.82
C ARG A 12 9.88 -12.63 -12.37
N ASP A 13 10.47 -13.40 -11.47
CA ASP A 13 10.15 -13.31 -10.06
C ASP A 13 10.65 -11.99 -9.46
N ALA A 14 11.84 -11.51 -9.88
CA ALA A 14 12.40 -10.24 -9.44
C ALA A 14 11.59 -9.02 -9.91
N ILE A 15 11.22 -8.96 -11.19
CA ILE A 15 10.44 -7.85 -11.75
C ILE A 15 9.02 -7.81 -11.18
N ARG A 16 8.41 -8.97 -10.91
CA ARG A 16 7.11 -9.05 -10.21
C ARG A 16 7.23 -8.52 -8.78
N ARG A 17 8.25 -8.94 -8.04
CA ARG A 17 8.48 -8.43 -6.67
C ARG A 17 8.87 -6.95 -6.65
N GLY A 18 9.45 -6.44 -7.74
CA GLY A 18 9.92 -5.07 -7.86
C GLY A 18 11.29 -4.86 -7.23
N THR A 19 12.10 -5.91 -7.11
CA THR A 19 13.44 -5.77 -6.52
C THR A 19 14.48 -5.40 -7.58
N GLY A 20 15.59 -4.80 -7.15
CA GLY A 20 16.68 -4.45 -8.06
C GLY A 20 17.38 -5.65 -8.70
N ARG A 21 17.11 -6.87 -8.22
CA ARG A 21 17.65 -8.10 -8.79
C ARG A 21 17.38 -8.21 -10.29
N ALA A 22 16.23 -7.71 -10.76
CA ALA A 22 15.90 -7.72 -12.17
C ALA A 22 16.91 -6.90 -12.99
N TYR A 23 17.31 -5.73 -12.48
CA TYR A 23 18.31 -4.87 -13.11
C TYR A 23 19.67 -5.58 -13.17
N LEU A 24 20.13 -6.14 -12.04
CA LEU A 24 21.41 -6.86 -11.97
C LEU A 24 21.44 -8.08 -12.90
N LEU A 25 20.34 -8.82 -13.00
CA LEU A 25 20.23 -9.97 -13.92
C LEU A 25 20.31 -9.53 -15.39
N MET A 26 19.70 -8.42 -15.77
CA MET A 26 19.82 -7.87 -17.12
C MET A 26 21.25 -7.45 -17.43
N GLN A 27 21.92 -6.83 -16.46
CA GLN A 27 23.28 -6.35 -16.62
C GLN A 27 24.28 -7.51 -16.77
N ALA A 28 24.07 -8.60 -16.03
CA ALA A 28 24.91 -9.80 -16.07
C ALA A 28 24.66 -10.70 -17.31
N HIS A 29 23.48 -10.60 -17.93
CA HIS A 29 23.04 -11.47 -19.03
C HIS A 29 22.44 -10.66 -20.20
N PRO A 30 23.22 -9.78 -20.85
CA PRO A 30 22.72 -8.90 -21.92
C PRO A 30 22.20 -9.66 -23.16
N GLU A 31 22.62 -10.91 -23.35
CA GLU A 31 22.19 -11.79 -24.44
C GLU A 31 20.77 -12.36 -24.23
N VAL A 32 20.24 -12.33 -23.01
CA VAL A 32 18.94 -12.90 -22.69
C VAL A 32 17.82 -11.92 -23.00
N ASN A 33 16.86 -12.34 -23.83
CA ASN A 33 15.66 -11.54 -24.10
C ASN A 33 14.69 -11.56 -22.91
N PHE A 34 14.66 -10.47 -22.14
CA PHE A 34 13.73 -10.20 -21.05
C PHE A 34 12.50 -9.35 -21.45
N GLY A 35 12.43 -8.92 -22.71
CA GLY A 35 11.43 -7.98 -23.21
C GLY A 35 9.97 -8.36 -22.91
N PRO A 36 9.54 -9.63 -23.09
CA PRO A 36 8.17 -10.03 -22.76
C PRO A 36 7.78 -9.80 -21.30
N ASP A 37 8.69 -10.07 -20.36
CA ASP A 37 8.44 -9.88 -18.93
C ASP A 37 8.43 -8.38 -18.56
N ILE A 38 9.25 -7.55 -19.22
CA ILE A 38 9.23 -6.08 -19.08
C ILE A 38 7.91 -5.48 -19.59
N LEU A 39 7.43 -5.90 -20.78
CA LEU A 39 6.16 -5.43 -21.33
C LEU A 39 4.98 -5.81 -20.43
N LYS A 40 4.99 -7.03 -19.89
CA LYS A 40 3.99 -7.47 -18.91
C LYS A 40 4.01 -6.60 -17.65
N ALA A 41 5.20 -6.29 -17.14
CA ALA A 41 5.34 -5.44 -15.97
C ALA A 41 4.99 -3.97 -16.25
N ALA A 42 5.07 -3.49 -17.50
CA ALA A 42 4.59 -2.18 -17.90
C ALA A 42 3.05 -2.08 -17.89
N CYS A 43 2.34 -3.14 -18.34
CA CYS A 43 0.87 -3.19 -18.40
C CYS A 43 0.21 -3.82 -17.15
N THR A 44 0.98 -4.10 -16.10
CA THR A 44 0.44 -4.64 -14.85
C THR A 44 1.22 -4.04 -13.69
N ASN A 45 0.57 -3.21 -12.88
CA ASN A 45 1.17 -2.73 -11.65
C ASN A 45 1.22 -3.90 -10.65
N PHE A 46 2.42 -4.42 -10.40
CA PHE A 46 2.65 -5.53 -9.47
C PHE A 46 2.89 -5.08 -8.02
N ALA A 47 2.70 -3.79 -7.68
CA ALA A 47 2.63 -3.36 -6.29
C ALA A 47 1.56 -4.15 -5.53
N TYR A 48 1.80 -4.40 -4.24
CA TYR A 48 0.81 -5.09 -3.41
C TYR A 48 -0.42 -4.19 -3.22
N ASP A 49 -0.17 -2.91 -2.91
CA ASP A 49 -1.18 -1.87 -2.83
C ASP A 49 -0.76 -0.65 -3.66
N PRO A 50 -1.13 -0.58 -4.96
CA PRO A 50 -0.85 0.54 -5.83
C PRO A 50 -1.32 1.90 -5.31
N GLN A 51 -2.36 1.92 -4.46
CA GLN A 51 -2.87 3.15 -3.87
C GLN A 51 -1.87 3.77 -2.89
N CYS A 52 -1.09 2.93 -2.20
CA CYS A 52 -0.10 3.35 -1.20
C CYS A 52 1.33 3.38 -1.76
N GLU A 53 1.64 2.52 -2.73
CA GLU A 53 2.98 2.37 -3.30
C GLU A 53 3.18 3.16 -4.61
N GLY A 54 2.09 3.51 -5.28
CA GLY A 54 2.11 4.23 -6.56
C GLY A 54 2.55 3.40 -7.76
N SER A 55 3.05 4.10 -8.77
CA SER A 55 3.55 3.54 -10.03
C SER A 55 4.96 2.96 -9.89
N ARG A 56 5.26 1.88 -10.63
CA ARG A 56 6.64 1.36 -10.82
C ARG A 56 7.31 1.89 -12.09
N GLY A 57 6.79 2.97 -12.69
CA GLY A 57 7.22 3.45 -14.01
C GLY A 57 8.71 3.81 -14.09
N GLU A 58 9.31 4.40 -13.05
CA GLU A 58 10.76 4.64 -13.00
C GLU A 58 11.57 3.37 -13.22
N TYR A 59 11.19 2.34 -12.48
CA TYR A 59 11.86 1.05 -12.48
C TYR A 59 11.72 0.37 -13.83
N ILE A 60 10.53 0.39 -14.41
CA ILE A 60 10.29 -0.17 -15.74
C ILE A 60 11.08 0.60 -16.81
N VAL A 61 11.11 1.94 -16.77
CA VAL A 61 11.91 2.74 -17.71
C VAL A 61 13.40 2.40 -17.60
N ARG A 62 13.95 2.27 -16.38
CA ARG A 62 15.35 1.87 -16.19
C ARG A 62 15.65 0.52 -16.83
N LEU A 63 14.76 -0.47 -16.69
CA LEU A 63 14.91 -1.78 -17.34
C LEU A 63 14.77 -1.70 -18.87
N MET A 64 13.82 -0.90 -19.36
CA MET A 64 13.63 -0.69 -20.80
C MET A 64 14.88 -0.07 -21.45
N LEU A 65 15.44 0.98 -20.84
CA LEU A 65 16.62 1.67 -21.37
C LEU A 65 17.90 0.83 -21.28
N LEU A 66 17.97 -0.10 -20.31
CA LEU A 66 19.06 -1.07 -20.21
C LEU A 66 18.98 -2.17 -21.28
N SER A 67 17.78 -2.47 -21.80
CA SER A 67 17.57 -3.52 -22.78
C SER A 67 18.18 -3.20 -24.14
N ALA A 68 18.78 -4.20 -24.79
CA ALA A 68 19.19 -4.12 -26.19
C ALA A 68 18.00 -3.93 -27.17
N GLN A 69 16.76 -4.15 -26.71
CA GLN A 69 15.52 -3.98 -27.48
C GLN A 69 14.75 -2.71 -27.05
N LYS A 70 15.43 -1.70 -26.50
CA LYS A 70 14.78 -0.50 -25.93
C LYS A 70 13.82 0.19 -26.90
N GLU A 71 14.17 0.33 -28.19
CA GLU A 71 13.32 0.97 -29.20
C GLU A 71 12.02 0.20 -29.41
N TYR A 72 12.12 -1.13 -29.50
CA TYR A 72 10.96 -2.02 -29.61
C TYR A 72 10.08 -1.92 -28.36
N LEU A 73 10.68 -1.97 -27.16
CA LEU A 73 9.94 -1.89 -25.90
C LEU A 73 9.21 -0.55 -25.77
N ILE A 74 9.88 0.57 -26.07
CA ILE A 74 9.29 1.91 -26.04
C ILE A 74 8.11 1.97 -26.99
N SER A 75 8.27 1.58 -28.26
CA SER A 75 7.19 1.59 -29.24
C SER A 75 5.99 0.76 -28.77
N ARG A 76 6.21 -0.44 -28.22
CA ARG A 76 5.14 -1.31 -27.72
C ARG A 76 4.43 -0.73 -26.50
N VAL A 77 5.15 -0.13 -25.56
CA VAL A 77 4.56 0.50 -24.37
C VAL A 77 3.70 1.70 -24.73
N LEU A 78 4.15 2.54 -25.67
CA LEU A 78 3.37 3.68 -26.14
C LEU A 78 2.10 3.24 -26.88
N ALA A 79 2.16 2.15 -27.66
CA ALA A 79 0.96 1.56 -28.25
C ALA A 79 -0.01 1.00 -27.19
N LEU A 80 0.52 0.39 -26.12
CA LEU A 80 -0.30 -0.10 -25.01
C LEU A 80 -0.99 1.03 -24.25
N LEU A 81 -0.31 2.17 -24.02
CA LEU A 81 -0.92 3.35 -23.38
C LEU A 81 -2.22 3.77 -24.09
N VAL A 82 -2.23 3.74 -25.43
CA VAL A 82 -3.39 4.13 -26.23
C VAL A 82 -4.56 3.13 -26.08
N ALA A 83 -4.26 1.84 -25.93
CA ALA A 83 -5.26 0.76 -25.95
C ALA A 83 -5.72 0.26 -24.57
N HIS A 84 -5.03 0.63 -23.48
CA HIS A 84 -5.30 0.06 -22.16
C HIS A 84 -6.44 0.76 -21.42
N GLU A 85 -7.29 -0.01 -20.75
CA GLU A 85 -8.46 0.48 -20.02
C GLU A 85 -8.38 0.26 -18.50
N GLN A 86 -7.58 -0.69 -18.02
CA GLN A 86 -7.47 -0.92 -16.58
C GLN A 86 -6.72 0.26 -15.90
N GLU A 87 -7.35 0.85 -14.89
CA GLU A 87 -6.96 2.11 -14.24
C GLU A 87 -5.52 2.14 -13.69
N TRP A 88 -5.12 1.15 -12.89
CA TRP A 88 -3.79 1.12 -12.27
C TRP A 88 -2.67 0.91 -13.30
N ALA A 89 -2.93 0.07 -14.30
CA ALA A 89 -2.03 -0.12 -15.43
C ALA A 89 -1.95 1.15 -16.28
N LEU A 90 -3.07 1.85 -16.49
CA LEU A 90 -3.10 3.10 -17.25
C LEU A 90 -2.31 4.21 -16.55
N THR A 91 -2.49 4.37 -15.22
CA THR A 91 -1.69 5.30 -14.40
C THR A 91 -0.20 5.01 -14.53
N GLN A 92 0.20 3.73 -14.44
CA GLN A 92 1.59 3.33 -14.63
C GLN A 92 2.11 3.61 -16.06
N LEU A 93 1.30 3.37 -17.09
CA LEU A 93 1.66 3.65 -18.48
C LEU A 93 1.84 5.15 -18.73
N PHE A 94 1.03 6.01 -18.11
CA PHE A 94 1.22 7.47 -18.13
C PHE A 94 2.54 7.86 -17.46
N ASP A 95 2.88 7.29 -16.31
CA ASP A 95 4.15 7.57 -15.63
C ASP A 95 5.35 7.12 -16.47
N ILE A 96 5.27 5.96 -17.13
CA ILE A 96 6.29 5.48 -18.07
C ILE A 96 6.44 6.45 -19.25
N ALA A 97 5.33 6.83 -19.91
CA ALA A 97 5.36 7.73 -21.06
C ALA A 97 5.91 9.12 -20.70
N ARG A 98 5.51 9.66 -19.54
CA ARG A 98 6.06 10.91 -19.00
C ARG A 98 7.57 10.83 -18.83
N ARG A 99 8.06 9.78 -18.19
CA ARG A 99 9.50 9.61 -17.93
C ARG A 99 10.30 9.43 -19.23
N LEU A 100 9.75 8.72 -20.21
CA LEU A 100 10.34 8.62 -21.55
C LEU A 100 10.35 9.98 -22.26
N ALA A 101 9.28 10.76 -22.16
CA ALA A 101 9.24 12.11 -22.73
C ALA A 101 10.32 13.02 -22.12
N LEU A 102 10.50 12.98 -20.79
CA LEU A 102 11.56 13.72 -20.09
C LEU A 102 12.96 13.20 -20.42
N ALA A 103 13.11 11.91 -20.75
CA ALA A 103 14.36 11.32 -21.20
C ALA A 103 14.68 11.60 -22.68
N GLY A 104 13.88 12.44 -23.36
CA GLY A 104 14.15 12.87 -24.74
C GLY A 104 13.54 11.98 -25.82
N TYR A 105 12.47 11.23 -25.53
CA TYR A 105 11.70 10.47 -26.52
C TYR A 105 10.42 11.22 -26.94
N PRO A 106 10.42 11.98 -28.06
CA PRO A 106 9.29 12.88 -28.39
C PRO A 106 7.98 12.13 -28.65
N ALA A 107 8.06 10.93 -29.23
CA ALA A 107 6.90 10.08 -29.48
C ALA A 107 6.14 9.73 -28.18
N ALA A 108 6.84 9.68 -27.03
CA ALA A 108 6.21 9.42 -25.74
C ALA A 108 5.33 10.59 -25.30
N ARG A 109 5.77 11.84 -25.54
CA ARG A 109 4.97 13.05 -25.28
C ARG A 109 3.71 13.09 -26.17
N THR A 110 3.86 12.77 -27.45
CA THR A 110 2.73 12.67 -28.38
C THR A 110 1.71 11.62 -27.94
N ALA A 111 2.15 10.41 -27.62
CA ALA A 111 1.27 9.33 -27.16
C ALA A 111 0.60 9.68 -25.82
N PHE A 112 1.33 10.35 -24.91
CA PHE A 112 0.80 10.84 -23.64
C PHE A 112 -0.40 11.77 -23.88
N TYR A 113 -0.22 12.84 -24.65
CA TYR A 113 -1.29 13.81 -24.89
C TYR A 113 -2.47 13.20 -25.65
N GLN A 114 -2.20 12.39 -26.67
CA GLN A 114 -3.24 11.69 -27.41
C GLN A 114 -4.11 10.84 -26.47
N ARG A 115 -3.50 10.05 -25.58
CA ARG A 115 -4.25 9.22 -24.64
C ARG A 115 -4.98 10.05 -23.59
N PHE A 116 -4.35 11.09 -23.04
CA PHE A 116 -4.95 11.96 -22.03
C PHE A 116 -6.21 12.65 -22.58
N GLU A 117 -6.14 13.19 -23.79
CA GLU A 117 -7.27 13.86 -24.43
C GLU A 117 -8.39 12.87 -24.81
N LEU A 118 -8.05 11.64 -25.22
CA LEU A 118 -9.04 10.57 -25.43
C LEU A 118 -9.70 10.11 -24.12
N GLY A 119 -8.92 9.99 -23.03
CA GLY A 119 -9.39 9.54 -21.71
C GLY A 119 -10.48 10.44 -21.13
N GLY A 120 -10.42 11.74 -21.42
CA GLY A 120 -11.46 12.73 -21.11
C GLY A 120 -12.80 12.52 -21.79
N SER A 121 -12.98 11.49 -22.61
CA SER A 121 -14.24 11.15 -23.27
C SER A 121 -14.77 9.74 -22.94
N ALA A 122 -13.98 8.92 -22.24
CA ALA A 122 -14.21 7.49 -22.05
C ALA A 122 -14.39 7.06 -20.58
N GLY A 123 -14.65 7.99 -19.66
CA GLY A 123 -14.87 7.68 -18.23
C GLY A 123 -13.60 7.33 -17.43
N TYR A 124 -12.41 7.42 -18.05
CA TYR A 124 -11.10 7.24 -17.40
C TYR A 124 -10.45 8.58 -17.01
N ALA A 125 -11.29 9.58 -16.74
CA ALA A 125 -10.94 11.00 -16.66
C ALA A 125 -9.79 11.36 -15.71
N TYR A 126 -9.49 10.50 -14.74
CA TYR A 126 -8.51 10.74 -13.67
C TYR A 126 -7.12 10.19 -13.96
N ALA A 127 -6.96 9.32 -14.96
CA ALA A 127 -5.65 8.72 -15.22
C ALA A 127 -4.72 9.71 -15.94
N GLY A 128 -3.53 9.94 -15.38
CA GLY A 128 -2.45 10.71 -16.02
C GLY A 128 -2.40 12.20 -15.69
N GLU A 129 -3.31 12.74 -14.87
CA GLU A 129 -3.35 14.17 -14.57
C GLU A 129 -2.16 14.64 -13.71
N TYR A 130 -1.79 13.85 -12.69
CA TYR A 130 -0.61 14.10 -11.88
C TYR A 130 0.65 13.98 -12.74
N GLU A 131 0.70 12.99 -13.63
CA GLU A 131 1.79 12.82 -14.57
C GLU A 131 1.89 13.98 -15.57
N LEU A 132 0.76 14.57 -15.98
CA LEU A 132 0.73 15.72 -16.87
C LEU A 132 1.30 16.96 -16.18
N VAL A 133 0.94 17.20 -14.92
CA VAL A 133 1.55 18.25 -14.09
C VAL A 133 3.05 18.00 -13.91
N LEU A 134 3.46 16.75 -13.70
CA LEU A 134 4.89 16.40 -13.60
C LEU A 134 5.64 16.50 -14.95
N LEU A 135 4.94 16.54 -16.08
CA LEU A 135 5.51 16.70 -17.42
C LEU A 135 5.68 18.17 -17.82
N ASP A 136 4.67 18.99 -17.51
CA ASP A 136 4.48 20.35 -18.05
C ASP A 136 4.34 21.43 -16.96
N GLY A 137 4.43 21.06 -15.69
CA GLY A 137 4.24 21.99 -14.57
C GLY A 137 2.84 22.62 -14.57
N PRO A 138 2.71 23.93 -14.28
CA PRO A 138 1.43 24.64 -14.27
C PRO A 138 0.68 24.59 -15.61
N ALA A 139 1.39 24.50 -16.75
CA ALA A 139 0.74 24.32 -18.05
C ALA A 139 0.04 22.97 -18.18
N GLY A 140 0.53 21.95 -17.47
CA GLY A 140 -0.11 20.64 -17.34
C GLY A 140 -1.42 20.72 -16.58
N LEU A 141 -1.45 21.45 -15.46
CA LEU A 141 -2.68 21.72 -14.70
C LEU A 141 -3.74 22.41 -15.58
N LEU A 142 -3.34 23.42 -16.35
CA LEU A 142 -4.27 24.13 -17.24
C LEU A 142 -4.91 23.18 -18.27
N ARG A 143 -4.12 22.28 -18.87
CA ARG A 143 -4.65 21.29 -19.82
C ARG A 143 -5.59 20.30 -19.12
N ALA A 144 -5.26 19.85 -17.90
CA ALA A 144 -6.15 19.01 -17.11
C ALA A 144 -7.47 19.72 -16.80
N ALA A 145 -7.42 20.97 -16.33
CA ALA A 145 -8.59 21.80 -16.04
C ALA A 145 -9.53 21.96 -17.25
N ILE A 146 -8.97 22.09 -18.46
CA ILE A 146 -9.78 22.13 -19.70
C ILE A 146 -10.52 20.82 -19.92
N VAL A 147 -9.85 19.68 -19.78
CA VAL A 147 -10.49 18.35 -19.96
C VAL A 147 -11.57 18.13 -18.90
N ARG A 148 -11.29 18.46 -17.65
CA ARG A 148 -12.22 18.40 -16.52
C ARG A 148 -13.45 19.28 -16.73
N GLY A 149 -13.22 20.52 -17.15
CA GLY A 149 -14.29 21.45 -17.46
C GLY A 149 -15.16 21.05 -18.66
N ARG A 150 -14.67 20.19 -19.56
CA ARG A 150 -15.50 19.57 -20.62
C ARG A 150 -16.35 18.44 -20.07
N LEU A 151 -15.77 17.60 -19.21
CA LEU A 151 -16.48 16.51 -18.55
C LEU A 151 -17.60 17.01 -17.66
N LEU A 152 -17.34 18.03 -16.84
CA LEU A 152 -18.36 18.71 -16.02
C LEU A 152 -19.47 19.35 -16.87
N ALA A 153 -19.15 19.78 -18.10
CA ALA A 153 -20.17 20.29 -19.01
C ALA A 153 -21.08 19.18 -19.56
N ALA A 154 -20.53 17.98 -19.77
CA ALA A 154 -21.27 16.81 -20.24
C ALA A 154 -22.07 16.12 -19.12
N ASP A 155 -21.57 16.19 -17.89
CA ASP A 155 -22.19 15.58 -16.71
C ASP A 155 -21.94 16.48 -15.48
N PRO A 156 -22.90 17.38 -15.17
CA PRO A 156 -22.82 18.33 -14.06
C PRO A 156 -22.84 17.68 -12.67
N GLU A 157 -23.18 16.40 -12.54
CA GLU A 157 -23.15 15.66 -11.26
C GLU A 157 -21.73 15.20 -10.90
N ASN A 158 -20.77 15.33 -11.82
CA ASN A 158 -19.36 15.09 -11.51
C ASN A 158 -18.86 16.08 -10.46
N TRP A 159 -18.00 15.57 -9.58
CA TRP A 159 -17.46 16.31 -8.46
C TRP A 159 -15.94 16.42 -8.59
N GLU A 160 -15.39 17.57 -8.20
CA GLU A 160 -13.95 17.86 -8.24
C GLU A 160 -13.47 18.42 -6.90
N ASP A 161 -12.25 18.08 -6.50
CA ASP A 161 -11.56 18.65 -5.34
C ASP A 161 -10.33 19.47 -5.74
N ASP A 162 -9.68 20.06 -4.72
CA ASP A 162 -8.48 20.87 -4.87
C ASP A 162 -7.18 20.05 -4.88
N GLY A 163 -7.26 18.73 -4.96
CA GLY A 163 -6.11 17.83 -4.87
C GLY A 163 -5.06 18.12 -5.95
N LEU A 164 -5.49 18.30 -7.20
CA LEU A 164 -4.57 18.57 -8.32
C LEU A 164 -3.96 19.98 -8.26
N ILE A 165 -4.72 20.98 -7.77
CA ILE A 165 -4.23 22.35 -7.57
C ILE A 165 -3.17 22.34 -6.46
N SER A 166 -3.48 21.74 -5.31
CA SER A 166 -2.57 21.61 -4.17
C SER A 166 -1.29 20.89 -4.57
N PHE A 167 -1.41 19.75 -5.27
CA PHE A 167 -0.26 19.02 -5.80
C PHE A 167 0.59 19.87 -6.73
N THR A 168 -0.02 20.65 -7.62
CA THR A 168 0.70 21.54 -8.53
C THR A 168 1.45 22.64 -7.77
N GLN A 169 0.81 23.24 -6.76
CA GLN A 169 1.43 24.28 -5.92
C GLN A 169 2.61 23.75 -5.11
N GLU A 170 2.49 22.55 -4.52
CA GLU A 170 3.58 21.91 -3.77
C GLU A 170 4.81 21.64 -4.65
N ARG A 171 4.62 21.33 -5.93
CA ARG A 171 5.71 21.08 -6.88
C ARG A 171 6.26 22.33 -7.56
N ASN A 172 5.55 23.45 -7.46
CA ASN A 172 5.92 24.72 -8.09
C ASN A 172 5.76 25.87 -7.06
N PRO A 173 6.57 25.88 -5.98
CA PRO A 173 6.39 26.81 -4.86
C PRO A 173 6.53 28.28 -5.25
N ASP A 174 7.26 28.58 -6.32
CA ASP A 174 7.50 29.95 -6.80
C ASP A 174 6.38 30.48 -7.71
N VAL A 175 5.40 29.65 -8.07
CA VAL A 175 4.26 30.02 -8.91
C VAL A 175 3.02 30.16 -8.04
N ALA A 176 2.29 31.25 -8.19
CA ALA A 176 0.96 31.41 -7.61
C ALA A 176 -0.07 30.63 -8.47
N VAL A 177 -0.17 29.32 -8.24
CA VAL A 177 -0.91 28.40 -9.12
C VAL A 177 -2.38 28.77 -9.25
N GLU A 178 -3.04 29.12 -8.13
CA GLU A 178 -4.44 29.55 -8.15
C GLU A 178 -4.64 30.80 -8.98
N THR A 179 -3.76 31.81 -8.83
CA THR A 179 -3.84 33.05 -9.60
C THR A 179 -3.67 32.82 -11.10
N GLU A 180 -2.78 31.91 -11.51
CA GLU A 180 -2.64 31.55 -12.92
C GLU A 180 -3.88 30.81 -13.46
N LEU A 181 -4.50 29.97 -12.63
CA LEU A 181 -5.74 29.28 -12.99
C LEU A 181 -6.93 30.24 -13.10
N GLU A 182 -7.04 31.23 -12.20
CA GLU A 182 -8.05 32.30 -12.25
C GLU A 182 -7.92 33.16 -13.51
N LYS A 183 -6.69 33.55 -13.87
CA LYS A 183 -6.42 34.27 -15.13
C LYS A 183 -6.87 33.46 -16.34
N ALA A 184 -6.58 32.15 -16.35
CA ALA A 184 -7.02 31.27 -17.42
C ALA A 184 -8.55 31.10 -17.45
N ALA A 185 -9.20 31.01 -16.28
CA ALA A 185 -10.65 30.93 -16.16
C ALA A 185 -11.36 32.17 -16.76
N ALA A 186 -10.74 33.36 -16.70
CA ALA A 186 -11.29 34.57 -17.30
C ALA A 186 -11.43 34.51 -18.83
N THR A 187 -10.71 33.59 -19.50
CA THR A 187 -10.70 33.46 -20.96
C THR A 187 -11.09 32.08 -21.48
N ASN A 188 -11.23 31.08 -20.60
CA ASN A 188 -11.58 29.71 -20.97
C ASN A 188 -12.71 29.17 -20.09
N GLU A 189 -13.88 28.96 -20.70
CA GLU A 189 -15.10 28.51 -20.00
C GLU A 189 -14.95 27.14 -19.31
N HIS A 190 -14.11 26.25 -19.84
CA HIS A 190 -13.89 24.94 -19.23
C HIS A 190 -13.05 25.09 -17.96
N VAL A 191 -12.01 25.92 -18.00
CA VAL A 191 -11.20 26.22 -16.82
C VAL A 191 -12.04 26.90 -15.74
N ALA A 192 -12.90 27.84 -16.13
CA ALA A 192 -13.85 28.47 -15.22
C ALA A 192 -14.79 27.45 -14.55
N ARG A 193 -15.35 26.51 -15.34
CA ARG A 193 -16.22 25.46 -14.80
C ARG A 193 -15.50 24.52 -13.85
N TYR A 194 -14.27 24.12 -14.17
CA TYR A 194 -13.44 23.32 -13.27
C TYR A 194 -13.17 24.06 -11.95
N LEU A 195 -12.72 25.32 -12.03
CA LEU A 195 -12.44 26.13 -10.84
C LEU A 195 -13.69 26.35 -9.98
N GLN A 196 -14.85 26.57 -10.61
CA GLN A 196 -16.12 26.68 -9.91
C GLN A 196 -16.47 25.38 -9.17
N ALA A 197 -16.32 24.22 -9.80
CA ALA A 197 -16.60 22.93 -9.16
C ALA A 197 -15.69 22.68 -7.95
N VAL A 198 -14.40 23.03 -8.04
CA VAL A 198 -13.47 22.96 -6.90
C VAL A 198 -13.88 23.94 -5.79
N GLN A 199 -14.25 25.17 -6.13
CA GLN A 199 -14.72 26.14 -5.14
C GLN A 199 -16.02 25.68 -4.46
N GLU A 200 -16.92 25.05 -5.20
CA GLU A 200 -18.17 24.49 -4.67
C GLU A 200 -17.93 23.30 -3.74
N SER A 201 -16.94 22.46 -4.01
CA SER A 201 -16.57 21.37 -3.11
C SER A 201 -15.85 21.85 -1.84
N GLN A 202 -15.13 22.97 -1.94
CA GLN A 202 -14.52 23.63 -0.79
C GLN A 202 -15.52 24.45 0.03
N ARG A 203 -16.66 24.87 -0.55
CA ARG A 203 -17.72 25.52 0.21
C ARG A 203 -18.15 24.53 1.29
N PRO A 204 -18.04 24.91 2.58
CA PRO A 204 -18.60 24.08 3.62
C PRO A 204 -20.08 23.96 3.30
N GLU A 205 -20.57 22.74 3.04
CA GLU A 205 -22.00 22.48 3.17
C GLU A 205 -22.43 23.10 4.50
N PRO A 206 -23.61 23.77 4.56
CA PRO A 206 -24.12 24.26 5.83
C PRO A 206 -24.06 23.11 6.80
N TYR A 207 -23.13 23.23 7.75
CA TYR A 207 -22.81 22.18 8.70
C TYR A 207 -24.08 21.95 9.51
N THR A 208 -24.89 21.00 9.07
CA THR A 208 -25.80 20.31 9.96
C THR A 208 -24.87 19.46 10.81
N PRO A 209 -24.82 19.63 12.14
CA PRO A 209 -24.10 18.74 13.01
C PRO A 209 -24.77 17.36 12.99
N SER A 210 -24.61 16.60 11.91
CA SER A 210 -24.96 15.17 11.86
C SER A 210 -23.82 14.34 12.43
N ARG A 211 -22.61 14.92 12.57
CA ARG A 211 -21.52 14.31 13.30
C ARG A 211 -21.74 14.57 14.79
N PRO A 212 -22.08 13.54 15.60
CA PRO A 212 -22.10 13.71 17.03
C PRO A 212 -20.73 14.25 17.48
N ALA A 213 -20.76 15.06 18.55
CA ALA A 213 -19.56 15.42 19.30
C ALA A 213 -18.68 14.17 19.46
N ILE A 214 -17.35 14.36 19.36
CA ILE A 214 -16.31 13.30 19.35
C ILE A 214 -16.85 12.01 19.96
N PRO A 215 -17.03 10.93 19.18
CA PRO A 215 -17.74 9.77 19.66
C PRO A 215 -17.07 9.22 20.92
N ASP A 216 -17.79 9.32 22.02
CA ASP A 216 -17.35 9.01 23.37
C ASP A 216 -17.67 7.55 23.73
N LEU A 217 -17.52 7.19 25.00
CA LEU A 217 -17.90 5.87 25.50
C LEU A 217 -19.37 5.52 25.19
N GLN A 218 -20.28 6.50 25.24
CA GLN A 218 -21.71 6.26 25.00
C GLN A 218 -21.98 5.93 23.53
N TYR A 219 -21.31 6.63 22.61
CA TYR A 219 -21.38 6.28 21.19
C TYR A 219 -20.87 4.86 20.92
N LEU A 220 -19.72 4.49 21.50
CA LEU A 220 -19.21 3.13 21.33
C LEU A 220 -20.16 2.08 21.92
N ARG A 221 -20.73 2.31 23.11
CA ARG A 221 -21.75 1.43 23.71
C ARG A 221 -22.97 1.28 22.80
N HIS A 222 -23.43 2.37 22.18
CA HIS A 222 -24.54 2.30 21.22
C HIS A 222 -24.20 1.39 20.03
N LEU A 223 -22.99 1.51 19.48
CA LEU A 223 -22.52 0.63 18.40
C LEU A 223 -22.40 -0.84 18.84
N LEU A 224 -21.88 -1.08 20.05
CA LEU A 224 -21.75 -2.42 20.63
C LEU A 224 -23.13 -3.06 20.89
N ALA A 225 -24.13 -2.27 21.29
CA ALA A 225 -25.49 -2.72 21.57
C ALA A 225 -26.34 -2.95 20.31
N ASN A 226 -25.98 -2.36 19.17
CA ASN A 226 -26.79 -2.41 17.94
C ASN A 226 -26.92 -3.84 17.40
N ARG A 227 -28.08 -4.47 17.64
CA ARG A 227 -28.36 -5.86 17.24
C ARG A 227 -28.38 -6.07 15.73
N LYS A 228 -28.69 -5.02 14.94
CA LYS A 228 -28.76 -5.12 13.47
C LYS A 228 -27.38 -5.23 12.81
N ARG A 229 -26.29 -4.87 13.49
CA ARG A 229 -24.94 -4.83 12.90
C ARG A 229 -24.05 -5.96 13.40
N ARG A 230 -23.69 -6.94 12.58
CA ARG A 230 -22.76 -8.00 13.01
C ARG A 230 -21.37 -7.46 13.38
N ARG A 231 -20.89 -6.40 12.72
CA ARG A 231 -19.60 -5.75 12.99
C ARG A 231 -19.71 -4.22 12.95
N ILE A 232 -18.72 -3.56 13.55
CA ILE A 232 -18.56 -2.11 13.54
C ILE A 232 -17.42 -1.76 12.56
N PRO A 233 -17.55 -0.71 11.72
CA PRO A 233 -16.45 -0.28 10.85
C PRO A 233 -15.16 -0.05 11.64
N ARG A 234 -14.06 -0.68 11.19
CA ARG A 234 -12.77 -0.71 11.89
C ARG A 234 -12.21 0.68 12.19
N HIS A 235 -12.32 1.62 11.23
CA HIS A 235 -11.85 2.99 11.39
C HIS A 235 -12.62 3.77 12.46
N VAL A 236 -13.92 3.49 12.63
CA VAL A 236 -14.76 4.10 13.69
C VAL A 236 -14.29 3.63 15.06
N VAL A 237 -14.16 2.32 15.25
CA VAL A 237 -13.70 1.77 16.55
C VAL A 237 -12.31 2.30 16.90
N ARG A 238 -11.36 2.26 15.95
CA ARG A 238 -9.99 2.76 16.15
C ARG A 238 -9.98 4.23 16.58
N ARG A 239 -10.80 5.09 15.94
CA ARG A 239 -10.88 6.52 16.21
C ARG A 239 -11.38 6.81 17.64
N VAL A 240 -12.41 6.07 18.07
CA VAL A 240 -13.02 6.25 19.40
C VAL A 240 -12.08 5.74 20.49
N VAL A 241 -11.69 4.47 20.38
CA VAL A 241 -11.02 3.74 21.46
C VAL A 241 -9.67 4.35 21.83
N ARG A 242 -8.93 4.90 20.84
CA ARG A 242 -7.64 5.58 21.08
C ARG A 242 -7.76 6.86 21.93
N ARG A 243 -8.96 7.41 22.09
CA ARG A 243 -9.22 8.64 22.87
C ARG A 243 -9.84 8.36 24.23
N LEU A 244 -10.25 7.11 24.51
CA LEU A 244 -10.88 6.78 25.77
C LEU A 244 -9.85 6.77 26.91
N PRO A 245 -10.10 7.48 28.03
CA PRO A 245 -9.24 7.40 29.21
C PRO A 245 -9.29 6.00 29.82
N ALA A 246 -8.24 5.64 30.57
CA ALA A 246 -8.11 4.32 31.20
C ALA A 246 -9.32 3.91 32.05
N ARG A 247 -9.97 4.87 32.73
CA ARG A 247 -11.20 4.62 33.51
C ARG A 247 -12.35 4.11 32.64
N GLN A 248 -12.54 4.69 31.44
CA GLN A 248 -13.60 4.27 30.52
C GLN A 248 -13.28 2.93 29.86
N LEU A 249 -12.00 2.66 29.57
CA LEU A 249 -11.57 1.34 29.09
C LEU A 249 -11.82 0.23 30.12
N ARG A 250 -11.65 0.51 31.41
CA ARG A 250 -12.00 -0.44 32.49
C ARG A 250 -13.50 -0.72 32.55
N LEU A 251 -14.35 0.27 32.30
CA LEU A 251 -15.81 0.07 32.23
C LEU A 251 -16.18 -0.87 31.08
N LEU A 252 -15.64 -0.64 29.88
CA LEU A 252 -15.85 -1.54 28.73
C LEU A 252 -15.34 -2.96 29.00
N ALA A 253 -14.24 -3.09 29.74
CA ALA A 253 -13.68 -4.39 30.09
C ALA A 253 -14.60 -5.15 31.05
N ALA A 254 -15.15 -4.47 32.08
CA ALA A 254 -16.12 -5.05 33.00
C ALA A 254 -17.42 -5.45 32.28
N GLU A 255 -17.90 -4.63 31.35
CA GLU A 255 -19.06 -4.97 30.51
C GLU A 255 -18.79 -6.19 29.61
N PHE A 256 -17.57 -6.30 29.08
CA PHE A 256 -17.17 -7.44 28.26
C PHE A 256 -17.08 -8.74 29.08
N GLU A 257 -16.57 -8.69 30.31
CA GLU A 257 -16.51 -9.84 31.22
C GLU A 257 -17.90 -10.41 31.54
N GLN A 258 -18.90 -9.53 31.67
CA GLN A 258 -20.29 -9.92 31.94
C GLN A 258 -21.08 -10.29 30.68
N GLU A 259 -20.51 -10.12 29.48
CA GLU A 259 -21.21 -10.34 28.22
C GLU A 259 -21.34 -11.83 27.88
N THR A 260 -22.57 -12.30 27.72
CA THR A 260 -22.89 -13.69 27.33
C THR A 260 -23.24 -13.84 25.85
N SER A 261 -23.63 -12.75 25.17
CA SER A 261 -23.96 -12.80 23.75
C SER A 261 -22.70 -12.95 22.91
N ARG A 262 -22.57 -14.09 22.23
CA ARG A 262 -21.45 -14.35 21.31
C ARG A 262 -21.26 -13.22 20.30
N THR A 263 -22.33 -12.71 19.71
CA THR A 263 -22.27 -11.60 18.75
C THR A 263 -21.69 -10.32 19.37
N ARG A 264 -22.06 -9.99 20.62
CA ARG A 264 -21.52 -8.81 21.31
C ARG A 264 -20.08 -9.03 21.76
N GLN A 265 -19.72 -10.21 22.23
CA GLN A 265 -18.33 -10.58 22.52
C GLN A 265 -17.42 -10.33 21.31
N LEU A 266 -17.85 -10.72 20.10
CA LEU A 266 -17.09 -10.47 18.86
C LEU A 266 -16.93 -8.97 18.54
N ARG A 267 -17.87 -8.11 18.95
CA ARG A 267 -17.73 -6.65 18.80
C ARG A 267 -16.80 -6.05 19.86
N TYR A 268 -16.77 -6.61 21.08
CA TYR A 268 -15.76 -6.24 22.07
C TYR A 268 -14.34 -6.62 21.62
N LEU A 269 -14.16 -7.74 20.91
CA LEU A 269 -12.86 -8.05 20.30
C LEU A 269 -12.39 -6.96 19.32
N GLN A 270 -13.31 -6.34 18.55
CA GLN A 270 -12.98 -5.20 17.68
C GLN A 270 -12.49 -3.97 18.44
N VAL A 271 -12.89 -3.82 19.71
CA VAL A 271 -12.39 -2.76 20.60
C VAL A 271 -10.99 -3.12 21.07
N PHE A 272 -10.83 -4.30 21.66
CA PHE A 272 -9.59 -4.71 22.32
C PHE A 272 -8.47 -5.15 21.36
N ARG A 273 -8.74 -5.27 20.05
CA ARG A 273 -7.67 -5.35 19.05
C ARG A 273 -6.83 -4.06 18.95
N TYR A 274 -7.38 -2.91 19.35
CA TYR A 274 -6.69 -1.62 19.24
C TYR A 274 -6.09 -1.12 20.56
N VAL A 275 -6.52 -1.70 21.68
CA VAL A 275 -6.06 -1.33 23.02
C VAL A 275 -6.01 -2.56 23.92
N LYS A 276 -5.01 -2.59 24.81
CA LYS A 276 -4.86 -3.66 25.79
C LYS A 276 -6.09 -3.74 26.70
N LEU A 277 -6.69 -4.94 26.81
CA LEU A 277 -7.79 -5.22 27.75
C LEU A 277 -7.31 -5.06 29.21
N PRO A 278 -7.89 -4.13 30.00
CA PRO A 278 -7.45 -3.89 31.37
C PRO A 278 -7.56 -5.09 32.33
N LEU A 279 -8.48 -6.03 32.06
CA LEU A 279 -8.72 -7.22 32.90
C LEU A 279 -7.75 -8.40 32.62
N GLY A 280 -6.84 -8.25 31.66
CA GLY A 280 -5.90 -9.30 31.29
C GLY A 280 -6.41 -10.23 30.19
N TYR A 281 -5.57 -11.18 29.77
CA TYR A 281 -5.80 -12.01 28.58
C TYR A 281 -6.73 -13.20 28.82
N LYS A 282 -7.04 -13.56 30.07
CA LYS A 282 -7.82 -14.77 30.41
C LYS A 282 -9.22 -14.77 29.81
N LEU A 283 -9.79 -13.59 29.55
CA LEU A 283 -11.06 -13.45 28.83
C LEU A 283 -10.90 -13.62 27.31
N LEU A 284 -9.74 -13.27 26.75
CA LEU A 284 -9.48 -13.25 25.31
C LEU A 284 -9.02 -14.61 24.77
N LEU A 285 -8.15 -15.30 25.51
CA LEU A 285 -7.52 -16.54 25.05
C LEU A 285 -8.56 -17.64 24.73
N PRO A 286 -9.55 -17.94 25.59
CA PRO A 286 -10.59 -18.92 25.27
C PRO A 286 -11.41 -18.52 24.04
N LEU A 287 -11.62 -17.22 23.82
CA LEU A 287 -12.37 -16.73 22.66
C LEU A 287 -11.59 -16.93 21.36
N ALA A 288 -10.25 -16.85 21.39
CA ALA A 288 -9.37 -17.17 20.27
C ALA A 288 -9.27 -18.68 20.04
N GLU A 289 -9.17 -19.47 21.11
CA GLU A 289 -9.11 -20.93 21.06
C GLU A 289 -10.37 -21.56 20.46
N ALA A 290 -11.54 -21.00 20.80
CA ALA A 290 -12.84 -21.45 20.32
C ALA A 290 -13.16 -21.05 18.86
N GLN A 291 -12.27 -20.34 18.17
CA GLN A 291 -12.48 -19.98 16.76
C GLN A 291 -12.22 -21.17 15.83
N PRO A 292 -12.86 -21.19 14.65
CA PRO A 292 -12.56 -22.18 13.63
C PRO A 292 -11.11 -22.07 13.14
N PRO A 293 -10.54 -23.15 12.56
CA PRO A 293 -9.15 -23.17 12.13
C PRO A 293 -8.88 -22.35 10.86
N HIS A 294 -9.91 -21.88 10.15
CA HIS A 294 -9.80 -21.03 8.96
C HIS A 294 -9.97 -19.55 9.31
N TYR A 295 -9.54 -18.69 8.39
CA TYR A 295 -9.59 -17.24 8.61
C TYR A 295 -11.02 -16.76 8.81
N THR A 296 -11.25 -16.03 9.91
CA THR A 296 -12.44 -15.22 10.10
C THR A 296 -12.04 -13.88 10.68
N PRO A 297 -12.79 -12.80 10.40
CA PRO A 297 -12.48 -11.51 11.02
C PRO A 297 -12.56 -11.53 12.55
N ALA A 298 -13.36 -12.43 13.12
CA ALA A 298 -13.45 -12.64 14.57
C ALA A 298 -12.17 -13.25 15.15
N LEU A 299 -11.59 -14.23 14.45
CA LEU A 299 -10.31 -14.82 14.81
C LEU A 299 -9.18 -13.79 14.72
N ASP A 300 -9.12 -13.01 13.63
CA ASP A 300 -8.18 -11.90 13.48
C ASP A 300 -8.30 -10.89 14.64
N ASP A 301 -9.52 -10.43 14.94
CA ASP A 301 -9.75 -9.51 16.05
C ASP A 301 -9.35 -10.13 17.42
N ALA A 302 -9.53 -11.44 17.62
CA ALA A 302 -9.14 -12.15 18.85
C ALA A 302 -7.62 -12.29 19.00
N VAL A 303 -6.93 -12.69 17.93
CA VAL A 303 -5.46 -12.84 17.90
C VAL A 303 -4.80 -11.49 18.10
N GLU A 304 -5.25 -10.45 17.39
CA GLU A 304 -4.72 -9.10 17.54
C GLU A 304 -4.94 -8.51 18.95
N ALA A 305 -6.04 -8.85 19.63
CA ALA A 305 -6.25 -8.44 21.02
C ALA A 305 -5.26 -9.11 21.99
N LEU A 306 -4.79 -10.32 21.69
CA LEU A 306 -3.80 -11.03 22.50
C LEU A 306 -2.37 -10.48 22.33
N VAL A 307 -2.08 -9.80 21.21
CA VAL A 307 -0.76 -9.22 20.91
C VAL A 307 -0.26 -8.31 22.03
N PHE A 308 -1.13 -7.63 22.79
CA PHE A 308 -0.76 -6.73 23.89
C PHE A 308 -0.22 -7.41 25.17
N PHE A 309 -0.22 -8.74 25.23
CA PHE A 309 0.09 -9.50 26.44
C PHE A 309 1.32 -10.39 26.26
N GLN A 310 2.12 -10.46 27.31
CA GLN A 310 3.19 -11.44 27.47
C GLN A 310 2.70 -12.53 28.43
N SER A 311 2.63 -13.78 27.98
CA SER A 311 2.20 -14.92 28.79
C SER A 311 2.65 -16.25 28.18
N PRO A 312 3.14 -17.21 28.99
CA PRO A 312 3.42 -18.57 28.53
C PRO A 312 2.22 -19.23 27.83
N ALA A 313 1.00 -19.05 28.33
CA ALA A 313 -0.20 -19.64 27.73
C ALA A 313 -0.49 -19.10 26.31
N ILE A 314 -0.26 -17.79 26.08
CA ILE A 314 -0.42 -17.20 24.74
C ILE A 314 0.66 -17.73 23.80
N ARG A 315 1.88 -17.92 24.30
CA ARG A 315 2.98 -18.50 23.53
C ARG A 315 2.69 -19.95 23.14
N GLU A 316 2.25 -20.77 24.09
CA GLU A 316 1.86 -22.16 23.84
C GLU A 316 0.74 -22.25 22.80
N PHE A 317 -0.28 -21.40 22.94
CA PHE A 317 -1.33 -21.26 21.94
C PHE A 317 -0.77 -20.91 20.55
N ALA A 318 0.12 -19.92 20.46
CA ALA A 318 0.73 -19.52 19.19
C ALA A 318 1.54 -20.68 18.56
N LEU A 319 2.37 -21.37 19.34
CA LEU A 319 3.17 -22.51 18.87
C LEU A 319 2.30 -23.68 18.37
N ALA A 320 1.24 -24.00 19.10
CA ALA A 320 0.29 -25.03 18.69
C ALA A 320 -0.39 -24.67 17.36
N ARG A 321 -0.79 -23.41 17.19
CA ARG A 321 -1.46 -22.94 15.96
C ARG A 321 -0.52 -22.83 14.78
N LEU A 322 0.74 -22.41 14.97
CA LEU A 322 1.75 -22.42 13.92
C LEU A 322 1.98 -23.81 13.33
N SER A 323 1.82 -24.87 14.13
CA SER A 323 2.08 -26.25 13.71
C SER A 323 0.86 -26.95 13.10
N SER A 324 -0.36 -26.48 13.38
CA SER A 324 -1.61 -27.22 13.08
C SER A 324 -2.62 -26.43 12.26
N SER A 325 -2.53 -25.10 12.20
CA SER A 325 -3.49 -24.27 11.49
C SER A 325 -3.20 -24.26 9.99
N PRO A 326 -4.23 -24.20 9.12
CA PRO A 326 -4.05 -23.91 7.70
C PRO A 326 -3.65 -22.45 7.43
N ILE A 327 -3.71 -21.56 8.44
CA ILE A 327 -3.38 -20.13 8.33
C ILE A 327 -2.32 -19.69 9.35
N PRO A 328 -1.16 -20.36 9.43
CA PRO A 328 -0.20 -20.17 10.52
C PRO A 328 0.34 -18.73 10.57
N TRP A 329 0.43 -18.01 9.44
CA TRP A 329 0.91 -16.63 9.38
C TRP A 329 0.11 -15.67 10.29
N LEU A 330 -1.19 -15.92 10.52
CA LEU A 330 -2.02 -15.09 11.39
C LEU A 330 -1.50 -15.04 12.84
N TYR A 331 -0.94 -16.16 13.32
CA TYR A 331 -0.51 -16.29 14.71
C TYR A 331 0.90 -15.77 14.97
N ALA A 332 1.63 -15.37 13.91
CA ALA A 332 2.97 -14.82 14.04
C ALA A 332 2.98 -13.54 14.90
N SER A 333 1.94 -12.70 14.81
CA SER A 333 1.85 -11.44 15.56
C SER A 333 1.90 -11.65 17.09
N LEU A 334 1.50 -12.81 17.60
CA LEU A 334 1.56 -13.13 19.03
C LEU A 334 2.99 -13.17 19.59
N PHE A 335 4.00 -13.34 18.73
CA PHE A 335 5.40 -13.28 19.11
C PHE A 335 5.89 -11.85 19.38
N PHE A 336 5.10 -10.80 19.07
CA PHE A 336 5.48 -9.41 19.33
C PHE A 336 5.91 -9.18 20.79
N ASN A 337 5.11 -9.66 21.75
CA ASN A 337 5.42 -9.62 23.19
C ASN A 337 5.94 -10.95 23.76
N ASN A 338 5.91 -12.04 22.98
CA ASN A 338 6.23 -13.39 23.44
C ASN A 338 7.43 -14.03 22.73
N TYR A 339 8.21 -13.23 22.00
CA TYR A 339 9.44 -13.67 21.35
C TYR A 339 10.46 -14.20 22.38
N GLN A 340 11.09 -15.33 22.07
CA GLN A 340 12.17 -15.94 22.83
C GLN A 340 13.33 -16.31 21.91
N ALA A 341 14.53 -16.45 22.47
CA ALA A 341 15.70 -16.89 21.72
C ALA A 341 15.43 -18.27 21.07
N GLY A 342 15.75 -18.41 19.78
CA GLY A 342 15.46 -19.61 18.99
C GLY A 342 14.25 -19.45 18.06
N ASP A 343 13.37 -18.48 18.33
CA ASP A 343 12.19 -18.21 17.48
C ASP A 343 12.56 -17.74 16.08
N GLU A 344 13.79 -17.26 15.85
CA GLU A 344 14.27 -16.95 14.50
C GLU A 344 14.16 -18.16 13.55
N ARG A 345 14.36 -19.38 14.07
CA ARG A 345 14.26 -20.61 13.26
C ARG A 345 12.81 -20.97 12.96
N LEU A 346 11.93 -20.74 13.91
CA LEU A 346 10.49 -20.96 13.76
C LEU A 346 9.91 -19.99 12.72
N LEU A 347 10.24 -18.70 12.86
CA LEU A 347 9.78 -17.66 11.95
C LEU A 347 10.37 -17.85 10.55
N LEU A 348 11.63 -18.29 10.41
CA LEU A 348 12.19 -18.64 9.11
C LEU A 348 11.40 -19.76 8.42
N ARG A 349 11.14 -20.87 9.13
CA ARG A 349 10.34 -21.98 8.57
C ARG A 349 8.94 -21.53 8.18
N LEU A 350 8.31 -20.69 8.99
CA LEU A 350 7.01 -20.12 8.68
C LEU A 350 7.05 -19.30 7.38
N VAL A 351 8.06 -18.46 7.22
CA VAL A 351 8.27 -17.71 5.97
C VAL A 351 8.42 -18.66 4.79
N GLU A 352 9.24 -19.70 4.89
CA GLU A 352 9.50 -20.68 3.82
C GLU A 352 8.24 -21.45 3.40
N GLN A 353 7.36 -21.78 4.35
CA GLN A 353 6.14 -22.55 4.11
C GLN A 353 4.93 -21.70 3.68
N THR A 354 4.90 -20.41 4.04
CA THR A 354 3.77 -19.53 3.71
C THR A 354 3.70 -19.28 2.21
N THR A 355 2.53 -19.34 1.59
CA THR A 355 2.31 -19.02 0.18
C THR A 355 1.12 -18.09 0.03
N GLY A 356 1.04 -17.38 -1.11
CA GLY A 356 0.00 -16.36 -1.36
C GLY A 356 0.44 -14.97 -0.92
N GLU A 357 0.05 -13.96 -1.70
CA GLU A 357 0.53 -12.58 -1.53
C GLU A 357 0.02 -11.95 -0.23
N ASP A 358 -1.27 -12.12 0.11
CA ASP A 358 -1.85 -11.61 1.36
C ASP A 358 -1.26 -12.24 2.62
N ALA A 359 -0.95 -13.55 2.57
CA ALA A 359 -0.34 -14.25 3.69
C ALA A 359 1.11 -13.79 3.91
N ILE A 360 1.86 -13.59 2.81
CA ILE A 360 3.22 -13.03 2.85
C ILE A 360 3.21 -11.60 3.37
N GLU A 361 2.26 -10.77 2.95
CA GLU A 361 2.13 -9.39 3.44
C GLU A 361 1.81 -9.37 4.95
N SER A 362 0.83 -10.16 5.39
CA SER A 362 0.48 -10.27 6.82
C SER A 362 1.67 -10.74 7.66
N LEU A 363 2.46 -11.67 7.14
CA LEU A 363 3.67 -12.14 7.80
C LEU A 363 4.77 -11.07 7.80
N ALA A 364 4.93 -10.30 6.72
CA ALA A 364 5.88 -9.19 6.64
C ALA A 364 5.59 -8.11 7.69
N ILE A 365 4.31 -7.73 7.86
CA ILE A 365 3.86 -6.82 8.93
C ILE A 365 4.27 -7.37 10.30
N SER A 366 3.96 -8.64 10.55
CA SER A 366 4.25 -9.30 11.83
C SER A 366 5.75 -9.35 12.12
N LEU A 367 6.57 -9.77 11.15
CA LEU A 367 8.02 -9.86 11.30
C LEU A 367 8.67 -8.49 11.53
N CYS A 368 8.25 -7.46 10.79
CA CYS A 368 8.74 -6.09 10.98
C CYS A 368 8.43 -5.62 12.41
N ALA A 369 7.19 -5.80 12.88
CA ALA A 369 6.80 -5.42 14.24
C ALA A 369 7.59 -6.18 15.32
N ILE A 370 7.78 -7.50 15.15
CA ILE A 370 8.53 -8.35 16.08
C ILE A 370 9.99 -7.89 16.17
N TYR A 371 10.69 -7.67 15.05
CA TYR A 371 12.12 -7.33 15.05
C TYR A 371 12.41 -5.84 15.26
N GLN A 372 11.43 -4.96 15.05
CA GLN A 372 11.50 -3.58 15.49
C GLN A 372 11.52 -3.51 17.02
N LYS A 373 10.65 -4.29 17.68
CA LYS A 373 10.58 -4.39 19.14
C LYS A 373 11.76 -5.18 19.73
N ASN A 374 12.04 -6.37 19.20
CA ASN A 374 13.06 -7.29 19.70
C ASN A 374 14.37 -7.07 18.95
N ARG A 375 15.25 -6.21 19.50
CA ARG A 375 16.48 -5.72 18.84
C ARG A 375 17.61 -6.74 18.82
N ILE A 376 17.43 -7.85 18.11
CA ILE A 376 18.41 -8.94 18.02
C ILE A 376 19.03 -9.06 16.63
N LYS A 377 20.30 -9.46 16.55
CA LYS A 377 21.00 -9.68 15.25
C LYS A 377 20.54 -10.93 14.50
N LYS A 378 19.99 -11.93 15.21
CA LYS A 378 19.47 -13.17 14.62
C LYS A 378 18.21 -12.99 13.75
N CYS A 379 17.79 -11.74 13.51
CA CYS A 379 16.71 -11.38 12.60
C CYS A 379 17.07 -11.56 11.11
N GLN A 380 18.37 -11.66 10.76
CA GLN A 380 18.83 -11.62 9.38
C GLN A 380 18.13 -12.65 8.47
N LYS A 381 18.13 -13.94 8.85
CA LYS A 381 17.61 -15.00 7.99
C LYS A 381 16.09 -14.88 7.73
N PRO A 382 15.22 -14.71 8.76
CA PRO A 382 13.79 -14.53 8.53
C PRO A 382 13.47 -13.28 7.71
N LEU A 383 14.16 -12.16 7.98
CA LEU A 383 13.96 -10.90 7.27
C LEU A 383 14.41 -10.99 5.80
N TRP A 384 15.55 -11.63 5.53
CA TRP A 384 16.00 -11.89 4.17
C TRP A 384 15.03 -12.81 3.41
N ALA A 385 14.57 -13.90 4.04
CA ALA A 385 13.63 -14.84 3.43
C ALA A 385 12.30 -14.16 3.07
N ILE A 386 11.77 -13.26 3.92
CA ILE A 386 10.52 -12.56 3.62
C ILE A 386 10.73 -11.45 2.58
N TYR A 387 11.87 -10.74 2.60
CA TYR A 387 12.25 -9.76 1.59
C TYR A 387 12.19 -10.37 0.19
N GLN A 388 12.73 -11.58 0.04
CA GLN A 388 12.72 -12.31 -1.22
C GLN A 388 11.33 -12.74 -1.68
N ARG A 389 10.25 -12.53 -0.94
CA ARG A 389 8.92 -13.08 -1.28
C ARG A 389 7.82 -12.05 -1.42
N MET A 390 8.03 -10.83 -0.90
CA MET A 390 7.01 -9.79 -0.87
C MET A 390 7.01 -8.91 -2.12
N ASN A 391 5.82 -8.44 -2.51
CA ASN A 391 5.67 -7.44 -3.56
C ASN A 391 5.61 -6.01 -2.98
N CYS A 392 5.23 -5.84 -1.71
CA CYS A 392 5.10 -4.54 -1.07
C CYS A 392 6.46 -3.85 -0.88
N GLY A 393 6.66 -2.73 -1.58
CA GLY A 393 7.84 -1.88 -1.47
C GLY A 393 7.99 -1.20 -0.11
N MET A 394 6.88 -0.83 0.53
CA MET A 394 6.91 -0.22 1.86
C MET A 394 7.45 -1.18 2.92
N HIS A 395 6.96 -2.43 2.93
CA HIS A 395 7.49 -3.44 3.84
C HIS A 395 8.90 -3.90 3.47
N ARG A 396 9.27 -3.92 2.18
CA ARG A 396 10.69 -4.12 1.79
C ARG A 396 11.57 -3.03 2.40
N ALA A 397 11.16 -1.77 2.34
CA ALA A 397 11.92 -0.66 2.94
C ALA A 397 12.07 -0.85 4.45
N GLN A 398 11.02 -1.24 5.16
CA GLN A 398 11.10 -1.55 6.60
C GLN A 398 12.06 -2.71 6.89
N VAL A 399 12.02 -3.78 6.08
CA VAL A 399 12.94 -4.91 6.22
C VAL A 399 14.39 -4.48 6.01
N VAL A 400 14.69 -3.73 4.95
CA VAL A 400 16.03 -3.21 4.66
C VAL A 400 16.51 -2.31 5.79
N GLU A 401 15.64 -1.41 6.28
CA GLU A 401 15.95 -0.52 7.40
C GLU A 401 16.29 -1.32 8.68
N LEU A 402 15.52 -2.36 8.99
CA LEU A 402 15.80 -3.24 10.13
C LEU A 402 17.15 -3.96 9.99
N LEU A 403 17.46 -4.50 8.80
CA LEU A 403 18.72 -5.18 8.54
C LEU A 403 19.93 -4.22 8.64
N LEU A 404 19.80 -3.00 8.09
CA LEU A 404 20.80 -1.94 8.18
C LEU A 404 21.05 -1.51 9.64
N LYS A 405 19.99 -1.19 10.38
CA LYS A 405 20.07 -0.79 11.82
C LYS A 405 20.66 -1.88 12.71
N ARG A 406 20.80 -3.11 12.23
CA ARG A 406 21.40 -4.24 12.96
C ARG A 406 22.79 -4.62 12.45
N GLY A 407 23.27 -3.99 11.36
CA GLY A 407 24.56 -4.30 10.74
C GLY A 407 24.60 -5.71 10.16
N VAL A 408 23.46 -6.23 9.67
CA VAL A 408 23.35 -7.58 9.12
C VAL A 408 22.72 -7.59 7.73
N LEU A 409 22.74 -6.45 7.01
CA LEU A 409 22.26 -6.38 5.63
C LEU A 409 23.11 -7.29 4.74
N PRO A 410 22.52 -8.31 4.08
CA PRO A 410 23.21 -9.14 3.10
C PRO A 410 23.80 -8.33 1.94
N ALA A 411 24.93 -8.79 1.39
CA ALA A 411 25.62 -8.11 0.28
C ALA A 411 24.79 -8.11 -1.02
N ASP A 412 24.06 -9.20 -1.29
CA ASP A 412 23.15 -9.30 -2.43
C ASP A 412 22.02 -8.25 -2.37
N ILE A 413 21.43 -8.03 -1.19
CA ILE A 413 20.45 -6.95 -1.02
C ILE A 413 21.12 -5.59 -1.23
N ARG A 414 22.28 -5.36 -0.62
CA ARG A 414 23.01 -4.10 -0.70
C ARG A 414 23.29 -3.67 -2.15
N GLU A 415 23.64 -4.62 -3.01
CA GLU A 415 23.88 -4.36 -4.43
C GLU A 415 22.61 -4.00 -5.21
N GLU A 416 21.46 -4.55 -4.82
CA GLU A 416 20.22 -4.39 -5.60
C GLU A 416 19.33 -3.23 -5.16
N ILE A 417 19.38 -2.80 -3.90
CA ILE A 417 18.50 -1.70 -3.42
C ILE A 417 18.61 -0.38 -4.20
N PRO A 418 19.74 0.04 -4.82
CA PRO A 418 19.77 1.24 -5.67
C PRO A 418 18.86 1.14 -6.91
N PHE A 419 18.43 -0.08 -7.24
CA PHE A 419 17.61 -0.41 -8.40
C PHE A 419 16.21 -0.93 -8.03
N ASP A 420 15.82 -0.90 -6.75
CA ASP A 420 14.49 -1.34 -6.32
C ASP A 420 13.38 -0.45 -6.93
N SER A 421 12.19 -1.01 -7.14
CA SER A 421 11.05 -0.29 -7.69
C SER A 421 10.52 0.79 -6.78
N TYR A 422 10.63 0.61 -5.46
CA TYR A 422 10.11 1.55 -4.47
C TYR A 422 11.17 2.55 -4.05
N GLU A 423 10.84 3.83 -4.16
CA GLU A 423 11.75 4.94 -3.83
C GLU A 423 12.26 4.88 -2.39
N GLY A 424 11.39 4.53 -1.44
CA GLY A 424 11.78 4.38 -0.03
C GLY A 424 12.84 3.30 0.21
N VAL A 425 12.93 2.25 -0.64
CA VAL A 425 14.04 1.29 -0.59
C VAL A 425 15.31 1.90 -1.18
N ARG A 426 15.21 2.60 -2.32
CA ARG A 426 16.37 3.24 -2.97
C ARG A 426 17.03 4.29 -2.07
N HIS A 427 16.26 5.06 -1.30
CA HIS A 427 16.79 6.03 -0.34
C HIS A 427 17.67 5.41 0.75
N LEU A 428 17.45 4.13 1.09
CA LEU A 428 18.28 3.42 2.07
C LEU A 428 19.65 3.01 1.51
N ALA A 429 19.86 3.08 0.19
CA ALA A 429 21.15 2.80 -0.43
C ALA A 429 22.24 3.78 0.03
N ALA A 430 21.89 5.03 0.32
CA ALA A 430 22.84 6.02 0.85
C ALA A 430 23.37 5.68 2.25
N GLY A 431 22.66 4.83 3.00
CA GLY A 431 23.07 4.36 4.32
C GLY A 431 23.85 3.04 4.31
N CYS A 432 24.20 2.52 3.12
CA CYS A 432 24.98 1.30 2.97
C CYS A 432 26.47 1.57 3.06
#